data_AF-A0A2H3G226-F1
#
_entry.id   AF-A0A2H3G226-F1
#
_cell.length_a   1.000
_cell.length_b   1.000
_cell.length_c   1.000
_cell.angle_alpha   90.00
_cell.angle_beta   90.00
_cell.angle_gamma   90.00
#
_symmetry.space_group_name_H-M   'P 1'
#
loop_
_entity.id
_entity.type
_entity.pdbx_description
1 polymer ?
#
loop_
_entity_poly.entity_id
_entity_poly.type
_entity_poly.pdbx_seq_one_letter_code
_entity_poly.pdbx_strand_id
1 'polypeptide(L)'
;MAPSWVEKFIVRDTTTPDSQMPPPEHALKLEYCVHAEHERTLTVVGDQLTRYVIKRIAKLGGAWGDVCHIYSPADGGREVGSLDFRSIPPSIEIVLARDGRKRKIKTLPAVREYEALSGVGPLHWKPIGMEPYGSASWELRSSTDLILVASINGNQTRGYISLFKKGLEEVVIEELLVVGIAQIEEYKRFLRVCRRSLFVVMAT
;
A
#
# COMPACT_ATOMS: atom_id res chain seq x y z
N MET A 1 11.56 -16.20 13.78
CA MET A 1 10.26 -16.86 13.59
C MET A 1 9.35 -15.88 12.90
N ALA A 2 8.58 -16.33 11.91
CA ALA A 2 7.59 -15.45 11.26
C ALA A 2 6.42 -15.21 12.24
N PRO A 3 5.77 -14.03 12.21
CA PRO A 3 4.55 -13.78 12.96
C PRO A 3 3.50 -14.83 12.63
N SER A 4 2.75 -15.28 13.62
CA SER A 4 1.76 -16.36 13.49
C SER A 4 0.68 -16.12 12.44
N TRP A 5 0.43 -14.86 12.08
CA TRP A 5 -0.49 -14.53 10.99
C TRP A 5 0.12 -14.83 9.62
N VAL A 6 1.44 -14.71 9.45
CA VAL A 6 2.18 -15.04 8.23
C VAL A 6 2.38 -16.54 8.09
N GLU A 7 2.55 -17.26 9.20
CA GLU A 7 2.76 -18.71 9.22
C GLU A 7 1.64 -19.50 8.53
N LYS A 8 0.39 -18.98 8.55
CA LYS A 8 -0.75 -19.56 7.81
C LYS A 8 -0.56 -19.56 6.29
N PHE A 9 0.40 -18.79 5.78
CA PHE A 9 0.61 -18.55 4.35
C PHE A 9 1.99 -19.01 3.86
N ILE A 10 2.88 -19.44 4.77
CA ILE A 10 4.13 -20.12 4.43
C ILE A 10 3.78 -21.58 4.13
N VAL A 11 3.38 -21.84 2.88
CA VAL A 11 3.20 -23.21 2.40
C VAL A 11 4.60 -23.85 2.24
N ARG A 12 4.86 -24.94 2.98
CA ARG A 12 5.99 -25.82 2.68
C ARG A 12 5.61 -26.65 1.47
N ASP A 13 6.23 -26.38 0.33
CA ASP A 13 5.90 -26.98 -0.96
C ASP A 13 5.79 -28.51 -0.89
N THR A 14 4.61 -29.02 -1.25
CA THR A 14 4.42 -30.39 -1.71
C THR A 14 3.45 -30.39 -2.89
N THR A 15 4.05 -30.37 -4.09
CA THR A 15 3.61 -31.01 -5.35
C THR A 15 2.40 -30.50 -6.16
N THR A 16 2.72 -30.28 -7.45
CA THR A 16 1.99 -30.44 -8.74
C THR A 16 0.85 -29.47 -9.10
N PRO A 17 0.99 -28.64 -10.17
CA PRO A 17 -0.08 -27.80 -10.67
C PRO A 17 -0.93 -28.56 -11.71
N ASP A 18 -2.25 -28.53 -11.55
CA ASP A 18 -3.19 -29.03 -12.56
C ASP A 18 -4.09 -27.90 -13.07
N SER A 19 -4.37 -27.96 -14.36
CA SER A 19 -4.93 -26.90 -15.18
C SER A 19 -6.44 -26.82 -15.08
N GLN A 20 -6.95 -25.95 -14.21
CA GLN A 20 -8.26 -25.28 -14.30
C GLN A 20 -8.34 -24.27 -13.15
N MET A 21 -7.67 -23.12 -13.29
CA MET A 21 -7.61 -22.17 -12.19
C MET A 21 -8.90 -21.32 -12.11
N PRO A 22 -9.67 -21.39 -11.00
CA PRO A 22 -10.62 -20.33 -10.64
C PRO A 22 -9.88 -18.98 -10.52
N PRO A 23 -10.58 -17.83 -10.44
CA PRO A 23 -9.92 -16.54 -10.22
C PRO A 23 -8.93 -16.66 -9.07
N PRO A 24 -7.71 -16.11 -9.21
CA PRO A 24 -6.63 -16.41 -8.29
C PRO A 24 -7.04 -15.99 -6.89
N GLU A 25 -7.19 -16.99 -6.02
CA GLU A 25 -7.48 -16.79 -4.61
C GLU A 25 -6.36 -15.93 -4.01
N HIS A 26 -6.73 -14.82 -3.39
CA HIS A 26 -5.76 -13.93 -2.76
C HIS A 26 -4.98 -14.69 -1.69
N ALA A 27 -3.65 -14.67 -1.76
CA ALA A 27 -2.78 -15.23 -0.74
C ALA A 27 -2.97 -14.51 0.61
N LEU A 28 -3.22 -13.20 0.57
CA LEU A 28 -3.52 -12.38 1.74
C LEU A 28 -4.42 -11.23 1.32
N LYS A 29 -5.44 -10.90 2.11
CA LYS A 29 -6.29 -9.73 1.89
C LYS A 29 -6.44 -8.94 3.17
N LEU A 30 -6.13 -7.65 3.11
CA LEU A 30 -6.32 -6.73 4.21
C LEU A 30 -7.29 -5.63 3.80
N GLU A 31 -8.15 -5.27 4.73
CA GLU A 31 -9.03 -4.13 4.66
C GLU A 31 -8.32 -2.89 5.20
N TYR A 32 -8.29 -1.84 4.37
CA TYR A 32 -7.86 -0.51 4.75
C TYR A 32 -9.08 0.30 5.17
N CYS A 33 -9.03 0.90 6.37
CA CYS A 33 -10.13 1.69 6.93
C CYS A 33 -9.63 3.04 7.47
N VAL A 34 -10.34 4.11 7.15
CA VAL A 34 -10.12 5.44 7.74
C VAL A 34 -11.00 5.58 8.98
N HIS A 35 -10.38 5.87 10.13
CA HIS A 35 -11.12 6.12 11.37
C HIS A 35 -11.22 7.60 11.70
N ALA A 36 -10.14 8.33 11.46
CA ALA A 36 -10.06 9.77 11.68
C ALA A 36 -9.29 10.42 10.52
N GLU A 37 -9.32 11.76 10.46
CA GLU A 37 -8.60 12.52 9.43
C GLU A 37 -7.12 12.11 9.32
N HIS A 38 -6.51 11.76 10.45
CA HIS A 38 -5.08 11.45 10.61
C HIS A 38 -4.78 9.99 10.97
N GLU A 39 -5.78 9.12 11.10
CA GLU A 39 -5.56 7.72 11.47
C GLU A 39 -6.32 6.73 10.58
N ARG A 40 -5.61 5.68 10.15
CA ARG A 40 -6.16 4.56 9.38
C ARG A 40 -5.65 3.25 9.94
N THR A 41 -6.37 2.18 9.66
CA THR A 41 -5.97 0.82 10.03
C THR A 41 -5.89 -0.08 8.82
N LEU A 42 -5.04 -1.10 8.91
CA LEU A 42 -5.00 -2.22 7.99
C LEU A 42 -5.25 -3.51 8.80
N THR A 43 -6.32 -4.22 8.46
CA THR A 43 -6.80 -5.41 9.20
C THR A 43 -6.93 -6.57 8.25
N VAL A 44 -6.48 -7.76 8.62
CA VAL A 44 -6.67 -8.95 7.77
C VAL A 44 -8.16 -9.26 7.67
N VAL A 45 -8.66 -9.50 6.46
CA VAL A 45 -10.08 -9.80 6.27
C VAL A 45 -10.43 -11.11 6.98
N GLY A 46 -11.47 -11.08 7.80
CA GLY A 46 -11.87 -12.21 8.66
C GLY A 46 -11.14 -12.26 10.00
N ASP A 47 -10.20 -11.34 10.26
CA ASP A 47 -9.55 -11.14 11.55
C ASP A 47 -10.19 -9.98 12.31
N GLN A 48 -10.13 -10.02 13.64
CA GLN A 48 -10.59 -8.93 14.51
C GLN A 48 -9.45 -7.97 14.89
N LEU A 49 -8.20 -8.41 14.76
CA LEU A 49 -7.04 -7.64 15.22
C LEU A 49 -6.45 -6.75 14.11
N THR A 50 -6.39 -5.45 14.39
CA THR A 50 -5.67 -4.48 13.57
C THR A 50 -4.20 -4.86 13.45
N ARG A 51 -3.72 -5.01 12.21
CA ARG A 51 -2.32 -5.38 11.93
C ARG A 51 -1.42 -4.17 11.82
N TYR A 52 -1.90 -3.12 11.18
CA TYR A 52 -1.16 -1.88 11.07
C TYR A 52 -2.03 -0.68 11.41
N VAL A 53 -1.44 0.29 12.10
CA VAL A 53 -2.01 1.62 12.30
C VAL A 53 -1.17 2.60 11.50
N ILE A 54 -1.83 3.39 10.66
CA ILE A 54 -1.20 4.39 9.79
C ILE A 54 -1.59 5.77 10.31
N LYS A 55 -0.59 6.54 10.74
CA LYS A 55 -0.77 7.91 11.26
C LYS A 55 -0.22 8.93 10.27
N ARG A 56 -1.09 9.80 9.74
CA ARG A 56 -0.72 10.85 8.79
C ARG A 56 -0.46 12.18 9.50
N ILE A 57 0.67 12.79 9.23
CA ILE A 57 1.06 14.12 9.69
C ILE A 57 1.24 15.02 8.46
N ALA A 58 0.54 16.15 8.42
CA ALA A 58 0.67 17.12 7.33
C ALA A 58 1.89 18.02 7.56
N LYS A 59 2.78 18.16 6.57
CA LYS A 59 3.95 19.04 6.66
C LYS A 59 3.57 20.48 6.29
N LEU A 60 3.74 21.41 7.23
CA LEU A 60 3.39 22.83 7.07
C LEU A 60 1.96 23.01 6.51
N GLY A 61 0.96 22.44 7.20
CA GLY A 61 -0.45 22.50 6.77
C GLY A 61 -0.77 21.74 5.46
N GLY A 62 0.16 20.89 5.01
CA GLY A 62 0.07 20.12 3.77
C GLY A 62 0.69 20.82 2.56
N ALA A 63 1.22 22.04 2.71
CA ALA A 63 1.87 22.77 1.61
C ALA A 63 3.13 22.05 1.11
N TRP A 64 3.87 21.42 2.01
CA TRP A 64 5.12 20.75 1.70
C TRP A 64 5.00 19.23 1.52
N GLY A 65 3.79 18.70 1.74
CA GLY A 65 3.51 17.28 1.65
C GLY A 65 2.91 16.69 2.92
N ASP A 66 2.96 15.37 2.99
CA ASP A 66 2.45 14.57 4.10
C ASP A 66 3.48 13.51 4.48
N VAL A 67 3.51 13.10 5.75
CA VAL A 67 4.22 11.90 6.19
C VAL A 67 3.22 10.94 6.80
N CYS A 68 3.30 9.66 6.45
CA CYS A 68 2.58 8.61 7.13
C CYS A 68 3.55 7.72 7.88
N HIS A 69 3.33 7.52 9.18
CA HIS A 69 4.03 6.54 10.00
C HIS A 69 3.17 5.29 10.13
N ILE A 70 3.78 4.12 9.97
CA ILE A 70 3.10 2.83 9.98
C ILE A 70 3.61 2.05 11.17
N TYR A 71 2.70 1.64 12.05
CA TYR A 71 3.01 0.92 13.29
C TYR A 71 2.35 -0.45 13.29
N SER A 72 3.01 -1.45 13.85
CA SER A 72 2.46 -2.78 14.12
C SER A 72 2.00 -2.86 15.58
N PRO A 73 0.68 -2.84 15.88
CA PRO A 73 0.20 -2.98 17.25
C PRO A 73 0.55 -4.35 17.85
N ALA A 74 0.58 -5.40 17.02
CA ALA A 74 0.93 -6.74 17.43
C ALA A 74 2.38 -6.85 17.93
N ASP A 75 3.28 -6.01 17.42
CA ASP A 75 4.70 -5.94 17.83
C ASP A 75 4.92 -4.84 18.88
N GLY A 76 3.97 -4.64 19.81
CA GLY A 76 4.08 -3.64 20.87
C GLY A 76 4.08 -2.19 20.38
N GLY A 77 3.52 -1.92 19.20
CA GLY A 77 3.48 -0.58 18.61
C GLY A 77 4.78 -0.19 17.88
N ARG A 78 5.63 -1.16 17.53
CA ARG A 78 6.85 -0.94 16.75
C ARG A 78 6.54 -0.21 15.44
N GLU A 79 7.34 0.80 15.10
CA GLU A 79 7.30 1.43 13.77
C GLU A 79 7.84 0.44 12.73
N VAL A 80 7.05 0.19 11.70
CA VAL A 80 7.32 -0.74 10.60
C VAL A 80 7.90 0.02 9.40
N GLY A 81 7.49 1.26 9.23
CA GLY A 81 8.02 2.13 8.20
C GLY A 81 7.36 3.49 8.18
N SER A 82 7.86 4.35 7.30
CA SER A 82 7.28 5.66 7.03
C SER A 82 7.24 5.96 5.54
N LEU A 83 6.27 6.78 5.16
CA LEU A 83 6.03 7.25 3.81
C LEU A 83 6.12 8.77 3.81
N ASP A 84 7.07 9.34 3.08
CA ASP A 84 7.21 10.78 2.93
C ASP A 84 6.79 11.22 1.53
N PHE A 85 5.66 11.92 1.46
CA PHE A 85 5.06 12.42 0.24
C PHE A 85 5.40 13.89 0.06
N ARG A 86 6.46 14.21 -0.70
CA ARG A 86 6.88 15.60 -0.97
C ARG A 86 6.05 16.24 -2.08
N SER A 87 5.75 17.53 -1.94
CA SER A 87 5.04 18.30 -2.97
C SER A 87 5.98 18.97 -3.98
N ILE A 88 7.18 19.42 -3.56
CA ILE A 88 8.11 20.19 -4.40
C ILE A 88 9.57 19.77 -4.14
N PRO A 89 10.27 19.16 -5.14
CA PRO A 89 9.68 18.47 -6.29
C PRO A 89 8.83 17.26 -5.83
N PRO A 90 7.78 16.88 -6.59
CA PRO A 90 6.96 15.71 -6.26
C PRO A 90 7.81 14.45 -6.16
N SER A 91 7.73 13.75 -5.03
CA SER A 91 8.36 12.45 -4.85
C SER A 91 7.77 11.72 -3.67
N ILE A 92 7.85 10.40 -3.69
CA ILE A 92 7.59 9.54 -2.54
C ILE A 92 8.91 8.97 -2.03
N GLU A 93 9.02 8.83 -0.73
CA GLU A 93 10.10 8.09 -0.09
C GLU A 93 9.49 7.08 0.87
N ILE A 94 9.88 5.81 0.73
CA ILE A 94 9.41 4.71 1.55
C ILE A 94 10.57 4.23 2.41
N VAL A 95 10.44 4.37 3.72
CA VAL A 95 11.46 3.90 4.66
C VAL A 95 10.92 2.68 5.37
N LEU A 96 11.62 1.55 5.29
CA LEU A 96 11.30 0.36 6.08
C LEU A 96 12.15 0.35 7.35
N ALA A 97 11.51 0.18 8.50
CA ALA A 97 12.17 0.28 9.79
C ALA A 97 12.96 -0.98 10.18
N ARG A 98 12.73 -2.12 9.51
CA ARG A 98 13.29 -3.43 9.90
C ARG A 98 14.79 -3.60 9.65
N ASP A 99 15.39 -2.81 8.76
CA ASP A 99 16.83 -2.88 8.44
C ASP A 99 17.50 -1.51 8.32
N GLY A 100 16.83 -0.43 8.75
CA GLY A 100 17.31 0.95 8.55
C GLY A 100 17.50 1.36 7.08
N ARG A 101 17.06 0.52 6.13
CA ARG A 101 17.18 0.73 4.69
C ARG A 101 16.13 1.74 4.25
N LYS A 102 16.58 2.92 3.83
CA LYS A 102 15.73 3.94 3.20
C LYS A 102 15.58 3.62 1.73
N ARG A 103 14.34 3.44 1.27
CA ARG A 103 14.05 3.19 -0.14
C ARG A 103 13.33 4.36 -0.77
N LYS A 104 14.06 5.08 -1.62
CA LYS A 104 13.47 6.21 -2.33
C LYS A 104 12.76 5.73 -3.60
N ILE A 105 11.45 5.53 -3.53
CA ILE A 105 10.64 5.29 -4.72
C ILE A 105 10.23 6.64 -5.30
N LYS A 106 11.08 7.17 -6.18
CA LYS A 106 10.74 8.38 -6.94
C LYS A 106 9.68 8.05 -7.96
N THR A 107 8.41 8.20 -7.59
CA THR A 107 7.32 8.22 -8.55
C THR A 107 7.37 9.52 -9.34
N LEU A 108 7.96 9.48 -10.54
CA LEU A 108 7.42 10.31 -11.62
C LEU A 108 6.10 9.62 -12.02
N PRO A 109 4.97 10.33 -12.18
CA PRO A 109 3.68 9.73 -12.55
C PRO A 109 3.74 8.81 -13.78
N ALA A 110 4.76 8.98 -14.62
CA ALA A 110 5.01 8.23 -15.84
C ALA A 110 5.75 6.90 -15.64
N VAL A 111 6.59 6.73 -14.60
CA VAL A 111 7.52 5.59 -14.54
C VAL A 111 6.94 4.39 -13.80
N ARG A 112 6.09 4.59 -12.76
CA ARG A 112 5.28 3.54 -12.08
C ARG A 112 5.96 2.19 -11.80
N GLU A 113 7.28 2.14 -11.79
CA GLU A 113 8.08 0.93 -11.64
C GLU A 113 8.73 0.89 -10.25
N TYR A 114 8.87 -0.33 -9.74
CA TYR A 114 9.33 -0.64 -8.41
C TYR A 114 9.98 -2.02 -8.42
N GLU A 115 11.27 -2.11 -8.10
CA GLU A 115 11.93 -3.41 -7.87
C GLU A 115 11.61 -3.89 -6.44
N ALA A 116 11.43 -5.16 -6.11
CA ALA A 116 11.23 -5.61 -4.70
C ALA A 116 12.58 -5.92 -4.00
N LEU A 117 12.68 -5.85 -2.66
CA LEU A 117 13.95 -6.14 -1.94
C LEU A 117 14.43 -7.59 -2.09
N SER A 118 13.54 -8.53 -2.42
CA SER A 118 13.91 -9.94 -2.68
C SER A 118 12.84 -10.70 -3.48
N GLY A 119 13.28 -11.52 -4.43
CA GLY A 119 12.52 -12.64 -5.02
C GLY A 119 11.41 -12.33 -6.03
N VAL A 120 10.89 -11.10 -6.11
CA VAL A 120 9.77 -10.77 -7.00
C VAL A 120 10.18 -10.06 -8.30
N GLY A 121 11.40 -9.50 -8.33
CA GLY A 121 11.93 -8.79 -9.50
C GLY A 121 11.31 -7.40 -9.72
N PRO A 122 11.42 -6.85 -10.94
CA PRO A 122 10.84 -5.55 -11.28
C PRO A 122 9.31 -5.65 -11.36
N LEU A 123 8.64 -4.71 -10.70
CA LEU A 123 7.19 -4.58 -10.64
C LEU A 123 6.74 -3.25 -11.24
N HIS A 124 5.51 -3.21 -11.75
CA HIS A 124 4.91 -2.00 -12.29
C HIS A 124 3.45 -1.87 -11.86
N TRP A 125 3.02 -0.62 -11.63
CA TRP A 125 1.63 -0.30 -11.32
C TRP A 125 0.80 -0.07 -12.58
N LYS A 126 -0.26 -0.87 -12.74
CA LYS A 126 -1.28 -0.72 -13.77
C LYS A 126 -2.61 -0.24 -13.15
N PRO A 127 -3.18 0.90 -13.59
CA PRO A 127 -4.51 1.29 -13.15
C PRO A 127 -5.56 0.36 -13.80
N ILE A 128 -6.56 -0.09 -13.04
CA ILE A 128 -7.58 -1.03 -13.53
C ILE A 128 -9.03 -0.59 -13.31
N GLY A 129 -9.27 0.39 -12.45
CA GLY A 129 -10.62 0.92 -12.24
C GLY A 129 -10.54 2.26 -11.53
N MET A 130 -10.41 3.32 -12.32
CA MET A 130 -10.27 4.70 -11.86
C MET A 130 -11.53 5.49 -12.21
N GLU A 131 -12.24 5.99 -11.21
CA GLU A 131 -13.32 6.95 -11.38
C GLU A 131 -12.81 8.36 -11.12
N PRO A 132 -13.18 9.36 -11.94
CA PRO A 132 -12.81 10.76 -11.69
C PRO A 132 -13.24 11.20 -10.28
N TYR A 133 -12.27 11.62 -9.47
CA TYR A 133 -12.49 12.04 -8.08
C TYR A 133 -13.18 11.02 -7.16
N GLY A 134 -13.19 9.76 -7.56
CA GLY A 134 -13.97 8.68 -6.95
C GLY A 134 -13.12 7.47 -6.63
N SER A 135 -13.71 6.29 -6.82
CA SER A 135 -13.05 5.03 -6.51
C SER A 135 -11.83 4.82 -7.41
N ALA A 136 -10.87 4.06 -6.90
CA ALA A 136 -9.64 3.79 -7.63
C ALA A 136 -9.08 2.41 -7.29
N SER A 137 -8.46 1.77 -8.27
CA SER A 137 -7.83 0.47 -8.10
C SER A 137 -6.64 0.30 -9.05
N TRP A 138 -5.62 -0.39 -8.54
CA TRP A 138 -4.36 -0.62 -9.20
C TRP A 138 -3.88 -2.04 -8.98
N GLU A 139 -3.28 -2.62 -10.02
CA GLU A 139 -2.52 -3.86 -9.96
C GLU A 139 -1.03 -3.52 -9.90
N LEU A 140 -0.31 -4.15 -8.97
CA LEU A 140 1.14 -4.24 -8.98
C LEU A 140 1.50 -5.59 -9.59
N ARG A 141 2.20 -5.58 -10.72
CA ARG A 141 2.50 -6.79 -11.49
C ARG A 141 3.99 -6.93 -11.72
N SER A 142 4.50 -8.15 -11.76
CA SER A 142 5.79 -8.45 -12.37
C SER A 142 5.61 -8.61 -13.89
N SER A 143 6.64 -9.06 -14.61
CA SER A 143 6.52 -9.41 -16.03
C SER A 143 5.52 -10.53 -16.30
N THR A 144 5.30 -11.44 -15.35
CA THR A 144 4.46 -12.64 -15.53
C THR A 144 3.28 -12.71 -14.56
N ASP A 145 3.42 -12.14 -13.37
CA ASP A 145 2.53 -12.43 -12.24
C ASP A 145 1.78 -11.18 -11.78
N LEU A 146 0.54 -11.36 -11.35
CA LEU A 146 -0.13 -10.38 -10.49
C LEU A 146 0.41 -10.55 -9.07
N ILE A 147 0.96 -9.48 -8.49
CA ILE A 147 1.58 -9.52 -7.16
C ILE A 147 0.62 -8.99 -6.11
N LEU A 148 0.08 -7.78 -6.35
CA LEU A 148 -0.75 -7.08 -5.40
C LEU A 148 -1.87 -6.31 -6.13
N VAL A 149 -3.03 -6.19 -5.51
CA VAL A 149 -4.07 -5.22 -5.89
C VAL A 149 -4.32 -4.28 -4.72
N ALA A 150 -4.27 -2.98 -4.99
CA ALA A 150 -4.68 -1.94 -4.05
C ALA A 150 -5.97 -1.29 -4.57
N SER A 151 -6.93 -1.02 -3.70
CA SER A 151 -8.15 -0.32 -4.05
C SER A 151 -8.66 0.58 -2.93
N ILE A 152 -9.42 1.60 -3.32
CA ILE A 152 -10.12 2.52 -2.42
C ILE A 152 -11.49 2.87 -3.02
N ASN A 153 -12.51 2.92 -2.18
CA ASN A 153 -13.88 3.21 -2.58
C ASN A 153 -14.12 4.72 -2.86
N GLY A 154 -15.28 5.06 -3.43
CA GLY A 154 -15.57 6.44 -3.87
C GLY A 154 -15.53 7.50 -2.76
N ASN A 155 -15.95 7.16 -1.54
CA ASN A 155 -15.88 8.09 -0.41
C ASN A 155 -14.51 8.13 0.28
N GLN A 156 -13.54 7.34 -0.20
CA GLN A 156 -12.15 7.30 0.27
C GLN A 156 -11.98 6.84 1.74
N THR A 157 -12.98 6.14 2.31
CA THR A 157 -12.95 5.67 3.70
C THR A 157 -12.58 4.19 3.83
N ARG A 158 -12.79 3.38 2.80
CA ARG A 158 -12.52 1.93 2.82
C ARG A 158 -11.83 1.46 1.55
N GLY A 159 -10.98 0.46 1.68
CA GLY A 159 -10.21 -0.08 0.58
C GLY A 159 -9.66 -1.46 0.90
N TYR A 160 -8.96 -2.05 -0.06
CA TYR A 160 -8.30 -3.35 0.14
C TYR A 160 -6.89 -3.34 -0.40
N ILE A 161 -6.01 -4.07 0.27
CA ILE A 161 -4.70 -4.48 -0.24
C ILE A 161 -4.71 -6.00 -0.28
N SER A 162 -4.59 -6.57 -1.47
CA SER A 162 -4.67 -8.03 -1.69
C SER A 162 -3.39 -8.52 -2.34
N LEU A 163 -2.66 -9.44 -1.70
CA LEU A 163 -1.53 -10.14 -2.28
C LEU A 163 -2.00 -11.42 -2.97
N PHE A 164 -1.40 -11.75 -4.10
CA PHE A 164 -1.75 -12.94 -4.90
C PHE A 164 -0.62 -13.96 -4.98
N LYS A 165 0.63 -13.51 -4.89
CA LYS A 165 1.79 -14.42 -4.88
C LYS A 165 1.93 -15.09 -3.52
N LYS A 166 1.91 -16.43 -3.51
CA LYS A 166 2.14 -17.27 -2.33
C LYS A 166 3.64 -17.49 -2.08
N GLY A 167 4.00 -17.96 -0.89
CA GLY A 167 5.38 -18.32 -0.54
C GLY A 167 6.35 -17.15 -0.44
N LEU A 168 5.84 -15.91 -0.33
CA LEU A 168 6.67 -14.74 -0.11
C LEU A 168 7.25 -14.74 1.30
N GLU A 169 8.51 -14.32 1.42
CA GLU A 169 9.11 -14.07 2.73
C GLU A 169 8.36 -12.94 3.45
N GLU A 170 8.30 -13.02 4.77
CA GLU A 170 7.64 -12.03 5.61
C GLU A 170 8.10 -10.60 5.31
N VAL A 171 9.40 -10.40 5.12
CA VAL A 171 9.97 -9.08 4.81
C VAL A 171 9.45 -8.51 3.49
N VAL A 172 9.23 -9.38 2.50
CA VAL A 172 8.69 -9.01 1.19
C VAL A 172 7.20 -8.71 1.31
N ILE A 173 6.46 -9.50 2.11
CA ILE A 173 5.05 -9.23 2.40
C ILE A 173 4.90 -7.85 3.03
N GLU A 174 5.65 -7.57 4.11
CA GLU A 174 5.61 -6.28 4.81
C GLU A 174 5.95 -5.12 3.89
N GLU A 175 6.99 -5.25 3.06
CA GLU A 175 7.36 -4.26 2.05
C GLU A 175 6.22 -4.02 1.05
N LEU A 176 5.63 -5.07 0.47
CA LEU A 176 4.54 -4.95 -0.50
C LEU A 176 3.29 -4.31 0.11
N LEU A 177 3.00 -4.60 1.39
CA LEU A 177 1.91 -3.95 2.11
C LEU A 177 2.17 -2.45 2.29
N VAL A 178 3.38 -2.05 2.67
CA VAL A 178 3.77 -0.64 2.79
C VAL A 178 3.69 0.07 1.43
N VAL A 179 4.11 -0.60 0.35
CA VAL A 179 4.00 -0.09 -1.03
C VAL A 179 2.53 0.06 -1.45
N GLY A 180 1.65 -0.89 -1.09
CA GLY A 180 0.21 -0.78 -1.32
C GLY A 180 -0.44 0.37 -0.55
N ILE A 181 -0.05 0.59 0.71
CA ILE A 181 -0.49 1.74 1.52
C ILE A 181 -0.06 3.05 0.84
N ALA A 182 1.19 3.10 0.34
CA ALA A 182 1.71 4.27 -0.34
C ALA A 182 0.89 4.65 -1.58
N GLN A 183 0.49 3.65 -2.38
CA GLN A 183 -0.36 3.86 -3.56
C GLN A 183 -1.73 4.47 -3.20
N ILE A 184 -2.37 3.96 -2.14
CA ILE A 184 -3.67 4.47 -1.66
C ILE A 184 -3.51 5.90 -1.11
N GLU A 185 -2.53 6.14 -0.25
CA GLU A 185 -2.32 7.45 0.37
C GLU A 185 -1.86 8.52 -0.64
N GLU A 186 -1.08 8.15 -1.66
CA GLU A 186 -0.72 9.05 -2.75
C GLU A 186 -1.96 9.51 -3.51
N TYR A 187 -2.83 8.58 -3.91
CA TYR A 187 -4.07 8.93 -4.61
C TYR A 187 -4.96 9.84 -3.77
N LYS A 188 -5.12 9.53 -2.47
CA LYS A 188 -5.87 10.39 -1.55
C LYS A 188 -5.24 11.78 -1.42
N ARG A 189 -3.91 11.87 -1.40
CA ARG A 189 -3.18 13.15 -1.41
C ARG A 189 -3.46 13.92 -2.70
N PHE A 190 -3.36 13.26 -3.85
CA PHE A 190 -3.66 13.85 -5.16
C PHE A 190 -5.08 14.44 -5.18
N LEU A 191 -6.09 13.69 -4.74
CA LEU A 191 -7.47 14.19 -4.67
C LEU A 191 -7.62 15.39 -3.73
N ARG A 192 -6.96 15.40 -2.56
CA ARG A 192 -6.97 16.55 -1.65
C ARG A 192 -6.39 17.81 -2.31
N VAL A 193 -5.28 17.66 -3.05
CA VAL A 193 -4.64 18.76 -3.78
C VAL A 193 -5.56 19.27 -4.89
N CYS A 194 -6.11 18.38 -5.72
CA CYS A 194 -7.03 18.79 -6.80
C CYS A 194 -8.28 19.51 -6.27
N ARG A 195 -8.87 19.05 -5.15
CA ARG A 195 -10.01 19.73 -4.52
C ARG A 195 -9.63 21.13 -4.06
N ARG A 196 -8.48 21.29 -3.38
CA ARG A 196 -7.99 22.62 -2.96
C ARG A 196 -7.79 23.56 -4.15
N SER A 197 -7.21 23.08 -5.25
CA SER A 197 -7.04 23.88 -6.47
C SER A 197 -8.36 24.29 -7.12
N LEU A 198 -9.38 23.42 -7.15
CA LEU A 198 -10.71 23.75 -7.66
C LEU A 198 -11.39 24.84 -6.82
N PHE A 199 -11.27 24.79 -5.49
CA PHE A 199 -11.80 25.85 -4.63
C PHE A 199 -11.14 27.21 -4.87
N VAL A 200 -9.83 27.24 -5.16
CA VAL A 200 -9.12 28.49 -5.49
C VAL A 200 -9.62 29.07 -6.82
N VAL A 201 -9.86 28.24 -7.84
CA VAL A 201 -10.33 28.70 -9.16
C VAL A 201 -11.80 29.19 -9.13
N MET A 202 -12.65 28.61 -8.27
CA MET A 202 -14.05 29.07 -8.15
C MET A 202 -14.23 30.29 -7.24
N ALA A 203 -13.21 30.64 -6.43
CA ALA A 203 -13.25 31.78 -5.52
C ALA A 203 -12.60 33.05 -6.10
N THR A 204 -12.07 32.98 -7.32
CA THR A 204 -11.52 34.10 -8.10
C THR A 204 -12.46 34.48 -9.24
#